data_AF-A0A370HP28-F1
#
_entry.id   AF-A0A370HP28-F1
#
_cell.length_a   1.000
_cell.length_b   1.000
_cell.length_c   1.000
_cell.angle_alpha   90.00
_cell.angle_beta   90.00
_cell.angle_gamma   90.00
#
_symmetry.space_group_name_H-M   'P 1'
#
loop_
_entity.id
_entity.type
_entity.pdbx_description
1 polymer ?
#
loop_
_entity_poly.entity_id
_entity_poly.type
_entity_poly.pdbx_seq_one_letter_code
_entity_poly.pdbx_strand_id
1 'polypeptide(L)'
;MLDMSWGEVMVIGAVALIVIGPKDLPRALRTVGNVTGKIRRMAAEFQGQFQEAMREAELDDVKKQLQGVNESVSSLNTNFNPIQTIRDELKGAVDAPMTAHEKTPGEEAHDAAAQGRGEAGPPAPVDPAIALPIPSVPPIVDPAEAIAESLEREAEAERRKAVEAAAPKNDKPDAQA
;
A
#
# COMPACT_ATOMS: atom_id res chain seq x y z
N MET A 1 24.26 1.95 11.68
CA MET A 1 23.28 2.78 12.40
C MET A 1 22.06 1.90 12.67
N LEU A 2 22.21 1.00 13.63
CA LEU A 2 21.11 0.32 14.31
C LEU A 2 21.33 0.67 15.78
N ASP A 3 21.26 1.96 16.08
CA ASP A 3 21.35 2.50 17.44
C ASP A 3 20.08 2.19 18.25
N MET A 4 19.42 1.09 17.91
CA MET A 4 18.25 0.58 18.58
C MET A 4 18.74 -0.17 19.81
N SER A 5 18.71 0.51 20.94
CA SER A 5 19.05 -0.11 22.22
C SER A 5 18.07 -1.25 22.52
N TRP A 6 18.54 -2.32 23.18
CA TRP A 6 17.66 -3.40 23.65
C TRP A 6 16.48 -2.85 24.48
N GLY A 7 16.68 -1.74 25.19
CA GLY A 7 15.62 -1.04 25.91
C GLY A 7 14.56 -0.44 24.98
N GLU A 8 14.97 0.11 23.84
CA GLU A 8 14.07 0.74 22.86
C GLU A 8 13.20 -0.30 22.15
N VAL A 9 13.79 -1.46 21.81
CA VAL A 9 13.04 -2.63 21.32
C VAL A 9 12.01 -3.09 22.34
N MET A 10 12.37 -3.10 23.63
CA MET A 10 11.45 -3.49 24.70
C MET A 10 10.29 -2.51 24.87
N VAL A 11 10.55 -1.20 24.81
CA VAL A 11 9.51 -0.16 24.90
C VAL A 11 8.55 -0.26 23.73
N ILE A 12 9.05 -0.38 22.50
CA ILE A 12 8.20 -0.55 21.31
C ILE A 12 7.42 -1.87 21.38
N GLY A 13 8.05 -2.95 21.86
CA GLY A 13 7.38 -4.22 22.12
C GLY A 13 6.22 -4.08 23.10
N ALA A 14 6.40 -3.37 24.21
CA ALA A 14 5.35 -3.12 25.19
C ALA A 14 4.19 -2.30 24.61
N VAL A 15 4.49 -1.21 23.88
CA VAL A 15 3.47 -0.39 23.21
C VAL A 15 2.71 -1.21 22.16
N ALA A 16 3.42 -2.00 21.36
CA ALA A 16 2.79 -2.89 20.37
C ALA A 16 1.87 -3.93 21.03
N LEU A 17 2.25 -4.49 22.18
CA LEU A 17 1.39 -5.42 22.93
C LEU A 17 0.12 -4.76 23.45
N ILE A 18 0.16 -3.48 23.84
CA ILE A 18 -1.03 -2.74 24.31
C ILE A 18 -1.96 -2.41 23.14
N VAL A 19 -1.41 -1.95 22.02
CA VAL A 19 -2.21 -1.47 20.87
C VAL A 19 -2.78 -2.63 20.05
N ILE A 20 -1.96 -3.64 19.75
CA ILE A 20 -2.35 -4.79 18.92
C ILE A 20 -2.93 -5.91 19.77
N GLY A 21 -2.47 -6.03 21.02
CA GLY A 21 -2.81 -7.14 21.90
C GLY A 21 -1.74 -8.25 21.89
N PRO A 22 -1.49 -8.90 23.04
CA PRO A 22 -0.44 -9.92 23.18
C PRO A 22 -0.68 -11.20 22.36
N LYS A 23 -1.94 -11.48 21.99
CA LYS A 23 -2.31 -12.64 21.19
C LYS A 23 -2.20 -12.39 19.69
N ASP A 24 -2.34 -11.14 19.27
CA ASP A 24 -2.36 -10.77 17.84
C ASP A 24 -0.99 -10.34 17.33
N LEU A 25 -0.11 -9.83 18.20
CA LEU A 25 1.29 -9.54 17.87
C LEU A 25 2.03 -10.74 17.25
N PRO A 26 2.01 -11.97 17.82
CA PRO A 26 2.69 -13.11 17.19
C PRO A 26 2.08 -13.50 15.84
N ARG A 27 0.78 -13.25 15.63
CA ARG A 27 0.13 -13.49 14.34
C ARG A 27 0.53 -12.42 13.32
N ALA A 28 0.59 -11.16 13.71
CA ALA A 28 1.06 -10.06 12.87
C ALA A 28 2.52 -10.23 12.46
N LEU A 29 3.42 -10.59 13.39
CA LEU A 29 4.83 -10.88 13.09
C LEU A 29 4.98 -12.04 12.10
N ARG A 30 4.15 -13.10 12.22
CA ARG A 30 4.14 -14.19 11.24
C ARG A 30 3.71 -13.71 9.86
N THR A 31 2.69 -12.87 9.76
CA THR A 31 2.22 -12.32 8.48
C THR A 31 3.28 -11.44 7.84
N VAL A 32 3.84 -10.49 8.59
CA VAL A 32 4.92 -9.61 8.12
C VAL A 32 6.14 -10.45 7.73
N GLY A 33 6.53 -11.42 8.55
CA GLY A 33 7.63 -12.33 8.27
C GLY A 33 7.44 -13.12 6.98
N ASN A 34 6.23 -13.62 6.72
CA ASN A 34 5.91 -14.33 5.49
C ASN A 34 5.98 -13.42 4.25
N VAL A 35 5.48 -12.19 4.36
CA VAL A 35 5.54 -11.20 3.26
C VAL A 35 6.98 -10.79 2.99
N THR A 36 7.73 -10.41 4.02
CA THR A 36 9.15 -10.06 3.92
C THR A 36 9.98 -11.23 3.40
N GLY A 37 9.66 -12.46 3.79
CA GLY A 37 10.31 -13.68 3.28
C GLY A 37 10.08 -13.86 1.77
N LYS A 38 8.85 -13.65 1.29
CA LYS A 38 8.53 -13.67 -0.14
C LYS A 38 9.27 -12.58 -0.89
N ILE A 39 9.26 -11.35 -0.38
CA ILE A 39 10.00 -10.22 -0.97
C ILE A 39 11.49 -10.52 -1.03
N ARG A 40 12.08 -11.08 0.04
CA ARG A 40 13.50 -11.46 0.06
C ARG A 40 13.82 -12.52 -0.98
N ARG A 41 12.94 -13.51 -1.16
CA ARG A 41 13.11 -14.54 -2.18
C ARG A 41 13.03 -13.95 -3.59
N MET A 42 12.04 -13.11 -3.85
CA MET A 42 11.93 -12.39 -5.11
C MET A 42 13.16 -11.52 -5.36
N ALA A 43 13.61 -10.77 -4.35
CA ALA A 43 14.82 -9.96 -4.44
C ALA A 43 16.07 -10.79 -4.72
N ALA A 44 16.18 -12.02 -4.20
CA ALA A 44 17.29 -12.92 -4.53
C ALA A 44 17.25 -13.37 -6.01
N GLU A 45 16.05 -13.63 -6.54
CA GLU A 45 15.84 -13.96 -7.95
C GLU A 45 16.14 -12.75 -8.87
N PHE A 46 15.67 -11.55 -8.49
CA PHE A 46 15.99 -10.28 -9.17
C PHE A 46 17.46 -9.94 -9.09
N GLN A 47 18.11 -10.18 -7.96
CA GLN A 47 19.54 -9.93 -7.81
C GLN A 47 20.34 -10.79 -8.79
N GLY A 48 19.97 -12.06 -8.97
CA GLY A 48 20.58 -12.94 -9.98
C GLY A 48 20.38 -12.43 -11.40
N GLN A 49 19.15 -12.03 -11.77
CA GLN A 49 18.83 -11.50 -13.09
C GLN A 49 19.47 -10.12 -13.35
N PHE A 50 19.51 -9.27 -12.33
CA PHE A 50 20.08 -7.93 -12.37
C PHE A 50 21.60 -7.98 -12.42
N GLN A 51 22.27 -8.92 -11.74
CA GLN A 51 23.72 -9.10 -11.89
C GLN A 51 24.10 -9.50 -13.33
N GLU A 52 23.29 -10.36 -13.97
CA GLU A 52 23.50 -10.74 -15.38
C GLU A 52 23.24 -9.53 -16.31
N ALA A 53 22.10 -8.84 -16.13
CA ALA A 53 21.75 -7.67 -16.92
C ALA A 53 22.69 -6.48 -16.71
N MET A 54 23.21 -6.24 -15.49
CA MET A 54 24.19 -5.19 -15.19
C MET A 54 25.59 -5.51 -15.73
N ARG A 55 25.86 -6.79 -16.03
CA ARG A 55 27.11 -7.16 -16.69
C ARG A 55 27.03 -6.92 -18.20
N GLU A 56 25.81 -6.94 -18.74
CA GLU A 56 25.47 -6.63 -20.14
C GLU A 56 25.15 -5.13 -20.37
N ALA A 57 24.60 -4.44 -19.37
CA ALA A 57 24.14 -3.04 -19.42
C ALA A 57 24.98 -2.15 -18.51
N GLU A 58 25.31 -0.95 -19.00
CA GLU A 58 26.21 0.01 -18.36
C GLU A 58 25.80 0.37 -16.91
N LEU A 59 26.65 -0.01 -15.94
CA LEU A 59 26.46 0.17 -14.49
C LEU A 59 26.18 1.62 -14.04
N ASP A 60 26.58 2.60 -14.86
CA ASP A 60 26.59 4.02 -14.48
C ASP A 60 25.20 4.67 -14.46
N ASP A 61 24.29 4.25 -15.35
CA ASP A 61 22.93 4.79 -15.39
C ASP A 61 22.08 4.34 -14.20
N VAL A 62 22.21 3.07 -13.81
CA VAL A 62 21.50 2.55 -12.63
C VAL A 62 22.04 3.19 -11.35
N LYS A 63 23.36 3.42 -11.29
CA LYS A 63 23.99 4.10 -10.15
C LYS A 63 23.48 5.53 -9.97
N LYS A 64 23.27 6.28 -11.07
CA LYS A 64 22.70 7.63 -11.05
C LYS A 64 21.26 7.65 -10.52
N GLN A 65 20.42 6.72 -10.97
CA GLN A 65 19.04 6.61 -10.49
C GLN A 65 18.99 6.27 -8.99
N LEU A 66 19.83 5.34 -8.52
CA LEU A 66 19.92 4.98 -7.11
C LEU A 66 20.37 6.16 -6.24
N GLN A 67 21.31 6.98 -6.70
CA GLN A 67 21.74 8.17 -5.97
C GLN A 67 20.61 9.21 -5.84
N GLY A 68 19.86 9.48 -6.91
CA GLY A 68 18.73 10.44 -6.86
C GLY A 68 17.60 10.00 -5.92
N VAL A 69 17.32 8.70 -5.85
CA VAL A 69 16.35 8.15 -4.88
C VAL A 69 16.88 8.30 -3.45
N ASN A 70 18.15 7.98 -3.21
CA ASN A 70 18.73 8.04 -1.87
C ASN A 70 18.76 9.47 -1.32
N GLU A 71 19.03 10.46 -2.18
CA GLU A 71 18.98 11.89 -1.83
C GLU A 71 17.55 12.36 -1.51
N SER A 72 16.57 11.89 -2.28
CA SER A 72 15.14 12.16 -2.03
C SER A 72 14.66 11.58 -0.69
N VAL A 73 15.10 10.37 -0.34
CA VAL A 73 14.74 9.75 0.95
C VAL A 73 15.46 10.44 2.12
N SER A 74 16.74 10.79 1.94
CA SER A 74 17.51 11.48 2.98
C SER A 74 16.91 12.86 3.31
N SER A 75 16.50 13.61 2.28
CA SER A 75 15.83 14.90 2.47
C SER A 75 14.46 14.78 3.17
N LEU A 76 13.70 13.70 2.94
CA LEU A 76 12.46 13.44 3.69
C LEU A 76 12.71 13.14 5.17
N ASN A 77 13.77 12.39 5.49
CA ASN A 77 14.11 12.02 6.86
C ASN A 77 14.67 13.22 7.67
N THR A 78 15.34 14.17 7.03
CA THR A 78 15.79 15.42 7.69
C THR A 78 14.61 16.33 8.07
N ASN A 79 13.50 16.29 7.32
CA ASN A 79 12.34 17.16 7.55
C ASN A 79 11.32 16.60 8.57
N PHE A 80 11.39 15.31 8.90
CA PHE A 80 10.54 14.67 9.92
C PHE A 80 11.41 14.14 11.05
N ASN A 81 11.67 14.95 12.09
CA ASN A 81 12.34 14.48 13.30
C ASN A 81 11.37 14.40 14.50
N PRO A 82 10.47 13.40 14.53
CA PRO A 82 9.50 13.22 15.62
C PRO A 82 10.19 12.96 16.96
N ILE A 83 11.39 12.38 16.95
CA ILE A 83 12.17 12.09 18.15
C ILE A 83 12.56 13.37 18.90
N GLN A 84 12.94 14.43 18.19
CA GLN A 84 13.28 15.71 18.83
C GLN A 84 12.05 16.38 19.45
N THR A 85 10.90 16.32 18.76
CA THR A 85 9.65 16.88 19.28
C THR A 85 9.21 16.14 20.56
N ILE A 86 9.25 14.80 20.54
CA ILE A 86 8.92 13.97 21.71
C ILE A 86 9.91 14.20 22.86
N ARG A 87 11.21 14.37 22.56
CA ARG A 87 12.25 14.67 23.53
C ARG A 87 11.99 16.01 24.23
N ASP A 88 11.60 17.03 23.47
CA ASP A 88 11.30 18.36 24.00
C ASP A 88 10.03 18.37 24.86
N GLU A 89 8.99 17.63 24.47
CA GLU A 89 7.78 17.45 25.28
C GLU A 89 8.03 16.64 26.56
N LEU A 90 8.81 15.56 26.48
CA LEU A 90 9.20 14.79 27.67
C LEU A 90 10.05 15.62 28.63
N LYS A 91 10.97 16.44 28.10
CA LYS A 91 11.78 17.32 28.94
C LYS A 91 10.93 18.41 29.59
N GLY A 92 9.97 18.98 28.87
CA GLY A 92 8.99 19.91 29.42
C GLY A 92 8.09 19.30 30.50
N ALA A 93 7.71 18.02 30.37
CA ALA A 93 6.91 17.31 31.36
C ALA A 93 7.71 16.86 32.60
N VAL A 94 9.01 16.62 32.45
CA VAL A 94 9.91 16.20 33.54
C VAL A 94 10.43 17.38 34.36
N ASP A 95 10.64 18.56 33.75
CA ASP A 95 11.03 19.79 34.45
C ASP A 95 9.82 20.57 35.02
N ALA A 96 8.59 20.17 34.70
CA ALA A 96 7.41 20.72 35.35
C ALA A 96 7.36 20.19 36.79
N PRO A 97 7.47 21.04 37.82
CA PRO A 97 7.32 20.59 39.19
C PRO A 97 5.91 20.04 39.36
N MET A 98 5.81 18.76 39.76
CA MET A 98 4.58 18.15 40.24
C MET A 98 4.00 19.01 41.36
N THR A 99 3.09 19.91 41.00
CA THR A 99 2.22 20.63 41.92
C THR A 99 0.80 20.22 41.57
N ALA A 100 0.37 19.19 42.29
CA ALA A 100 -1.00 18.90 42.69
C ALA A 100 -2.13 19.20 41.66
N HIS A 101 -2.68 18.14 41.08
CA HIS A 101 -4.13 17.98 41.04
C HIS A 101 -4.54 16.58 41.48
N GLU A 102 -4.48 16.39 42.79
CA GLU A 102 -5.47 15.62 43.51
C GLU A 102 -6.83 16.31 43.31
N LYS A 103 -7.69 15.73 42.47
CA LYS A 103 -9.14 15.92 42.53
C LYS A 103 -9.82 14.60 42.18
N THR A 104 -9.87 13.72 43.18
CA THR A 104 -11.02 12.84 43.37
C THR A 104 -12.02 13.61 44.25
N PRO A 105 -13.15 14.02 43.67
CA PRO A 105 -14.44 13.83 44.32
C PRO A 105 -15.30 13.01 43.34
N GLY A 106 -15.78 11.83 43.71
CA GLY A 106 -16.83 11.69 44.71
C GLY A 106 -17.93 10.90 44.01
N GLU A 107 -18.11 9.67 44.45
CA GLU A 107 -19.22 8.81 44.07
C GLU A 107 -20.49 9.36 44.72
N GLU A 108 -21.38 9.97 43.94
CA GLU A 108 -22.77 10.20 44.33
C GLU A 108 -23.69 9.83 43.16
N ALA A 109 -24.23 8.60 43.28
CA ALA A 109 -25.42 8.18 42.58
C ALA A 109 -26.62 8.99 43.12
N HIS A 110 -27.21 9.85 42.30
CA HIS A 110 -28.56 10.37 42.51
C HIS A 110 -29.32 10.38 41.17
N ASP A 111 -30.05 9.28 40.98
CA ASP A 111 -31.46 9.24 40.63
C ASP A 111 -32.02 10.32 39.67
N ALA A 112 -32.35 9.90 38.45
CA ALA A 112 -33.27 10.60 37.57
C ALA A 112 -34.22 9.60 36.90
N ALA A 113 -34.97 8.86 37.73
CA ALA A 113 -36.16 8.15 37.30
C ALA A 113 -37.41 8.99 37.61
N ALA A 114 -37.91 9.74 36.61
CA ALA A 114 -39.28 10.23 36.57
C ALA A 114 -39.71 10.35 35.09
N GLN A 115 -40.30 9.28 34.56
CA GLN A 115 -41.72 9.21 34.18
C GLN A 115 -42.14 10.15 33.04
N GLY A 116 -42.24 9.55 31.85
CA GLY A 116 -43.13 9.95 30.77
C GLY A 116 -43.78 8.70 30.19
N ARG A 117 -44.71 8.08 30.92
CA ARG A 117 -45.54 6.97 30.44
C ARG A 117 -46.66 7.57 29.60
N GLY A 118 -46.52 7.51 28.27
CA GLY A 118 -47.60 7.70 27.30
C GLY A 118 -48.06 6.34 26.82
N GLU A 119 -49.35 6.09 26.95
CA GLU A 119 -50.05 4.81 26.83
C GLU A 119 -50.46 4.50 25.37
N ALA A 120 -50.27 3.23 24.99
CA ALA A 120 -51.03 2.36 24.07
C ALA A 120 -51.47 2.81 22.64
N GLY A 121 -51.18 1.92 21.67
CA GLY A 121 -52.00 1.68 20.47
C GLY A 121 -51.21 1.15 19.24
N PRO A 122 -51.39 -0.11 18.80
CA PRO A 122 -50.68 -0.67 17.64
C PRO A 122 -51.44 -0.46 16.31
N PRO A 123 -50.73 -0.37 15.16
CA PRO A 123 -51.01 -1.36 14.11
C PRO A 123 -49.81 -1.81 13.25
N ALA A 124 -49.77 -3.14 13.05
CA ALA A 124 -49.51 -3.89 11.82
C ALA A 124 -48.12 -3.88 11.11
N PRO A 125 -47.69 -5.04 10.55
CA PRO A 125 -46.38 -5.24 9.95
C PRO A 125 -46.37 -4.83 8.47
N VAL A 126 -45.24 -4.34 7.97
CA VAL A 126 -45.03 -4.16 6.52
C VAL A 126 -43.82 -4.95 6.05
N ASP A 127 -44.11 -5.77 5.05
CA ASP A 127 -43.28 -6.74 4.32
C ASP A 127 -42.05 -6.12 3.60
N PRO A 128 -41.10 -6.98 3.16
CA PRO A 128 -39.80 -6.59 2.64
C PRO A 128 -39.87 -6.30 1.14
N ALA A 129 -39.31 -5.17 0.70
CA ALA A 129 -38.68 -4.98 -0.62
C ALA A 129 -38.53 -3.49 -0.92
N ILE A 130 -37.36 -2.93 -0.61
CA ILE A 130 -36.85 -1.80 -1.38
C ILE A 130 -35.74 -2.37 -2.26
N ALA A 131 -36.13 -2.83 -3.45
CA ALA A 131 -35.21 -3.19 -4.51
C ALA A 131 -34.56 -1.90 -5.02
N LEU A 132 -33.30 -1.68 -4.63
CA LEU A 132 -32.44 -0.69 -5.27
C LEU A 132 -32.22 -1.13 -6.73
N PRO A 133 -32.26 -0.20 -7.72
CA PRO A 133 -31.99 -0.56 -9.11
C PRO A 133 -30.54 -1.03 -9.24
N ILE A 134 -30.36 -2.29 -9.63
CA ILE A 134 -29.04 -2.87 -9.90
C ILE A 134 -28.57 -2.29 -11.25
N PRO A 135 -27.41 -1.61 -11.33
CA PRO A 135 -26.86 -1.21 -12.62
C PRO A 135 -26.55 -2.49 -13.42
N SER A 136 -27.02 -2.53 -14.67
CA SER A 136 -26.78 -3.65 -15.58
C SER A 136 -25.27 -3.79 -15.79
N VAL A 137 -24.68 -4.81 -15.19
CA VAL A 137 -23.27 -5.18 -15.40
C VAL A 137 -23.16 -5.61 -16.87
N PRO A 138 -22.29 -5.00 -17.69
CA PRO A 138 -22.05 -5.49 -19.04
C PRO A 138 -21.56 -6.95 -18.97
N PRO A 139 -21.88 -7.80 -19.96
CA PRO A 139 -21.45 -9.19 -19.93
C PRO A 139 -19.94 -9.24 -19.72
N ILE A 140 -19.51 -10.04 -18.74
CA ILE A 140 -18.11 -10.33 -18.49
C ILE A 140 -17.64 -11.11 -19.71
N VAL A 141 -17.10 -10.41 -20.70
CA VAL A 141 -16.31 -11.03 -21.76
C VAL A 141 -15.12 -11.68 -21.07
N ASP A 142 -14.97 -12.99 -21.29
CA ASP A 142 -13.85 -13.76 -20.77
C ASP A 142 -12.57 -13.05 -21.23
N PRO A 143 -11.67 -12.64 -20.32
CA PRO A 143 -10.43 -11.97 -20.69
C PRO A 143 -9.60 -12.79 -21.69
N ALA A 144 -9.77 -14.12 -21.74
CA ALA A 144 -9.13 -14.96 -22.76
C ALA A 144 -9.63 -14.67 -24.19
N GLU A 145 -10.91 -14.34 -24.37
CA GLU A 145 -11.51 -14.10 -25.68
C GLU A 145 -11.14 -12.70 -26.22
N ALA A 146 -11.08 -11.70 -25.34
CA ALA A 146 -10.62 -10.36 -25.69
C ALA A 146 -9.11 -10.31 -26.05
N ILE A 147 -8.31 -11.17 -25.42
CA ILE A 147 -6.87 -11.32 -25.74
C ILE A 147 -6.69 -12.11 -27.04
N ALA A 148 -7.53 -13.10 -27.31
CA ALA A 148 -7.48 -13.84 -28.58
C ALA A 148 -7.82 -12.92 -29.77
N GLU A 149 -8.86 -12.09 -29.65
CA GLU A 149 -9.29 -11.20 -30.73
C GLU A 149 -8.26 -10.07 -31.03
N SER A 150 -7.54 -9.59 -30.01
CA SER A 150 -6.48 -8.60 -30.20
C SER A 150 -5.24 -9.19 -30.87
N LEU A 151 -4.84 -10.42 -30.52
CA LEU A 151 -3.71 -11.12 -31.13
C LEU A 151 -3.97 -11.46 -32.60
N GLU A 152 -5.20 -11.85 -32.96
CA GLU A 152 -5.57 -12.13 -34.36
C GLU A 152 -5.54 -10.87 -35.23
N ARG A 153 -5.99 -9.73 -34.71
CA ARG A 153 -5.93 -8.44 -35.43
C ARG A 153 -4.51 -7.95 -35.63
N GLU A 154 -3.63 -8.17 -34.65
CA GLU A 154 -2.22 -7.81 -34.73
C GLU A 154 -1.48 -8.69 -35.75
N ALA A 155 -1.77 -10.00 -35.77
CA ALA A 155 -1.22 -10.93 -36.75
C ALA A 155 -1.70 -10.65 -38.20
N GLU A 156 -2.94 -10.21 -38.38
CA GLU A 156 -3.45 -9.85 -39.72
C GLU A 156 -2.85 -8.52 -40.22
N ALA A 157 -2.63 -7.55 -39.31
CA ALA A 157 -1.95 -6.30 -39.63
C ALA A 157 -0.49 -6.54 -40.03
N GLU A 158 0.21 -7.44 -39.33
CA GLU A 158 1.59 -7.79 -39.65
C GLU A 158 1.70 -8.54 -41.00
N ARG A 159 0.76 -9.44 -41.30
CA ARG A 159 0.68 -10.12 -42.60
C ARG A 159 0.42 -9.16 -43.75
N ARG A 160 -0.48 -8.18 -43.57
CA ARG A 160 -0.73 -7.14 -44.60
C ARG A 160 0.51 -6.29 -44.84
N LYS A 161 1.24 -5.94 -43.79
CA LYS A 161 2.50 -5.18 -43.87
C LYS A 161 3.62 -5.98 -44.54
N ALA A 162 3.70 -7.29 -44.30
CA ALA A 162 4.66 -8.17 -44.96
C ALA A 162 4.36 -8.38 -46.45
N VAL A 163 3.08 -8.42 -46.84
CA VAL A 163 2.67 -8.50 -48.25
C VAL A 163 2.94 -7.18 -48.98
N GLU A 164 2.75 -6.04 -48.33
CA GLU A 164 3.06 -4.72 -48.90
C GLU A 164 4.56 -4.49 -49.06
N ALA A 165 5.38 -5.00 -48.13
CA ALA A 165 6.84 -4.93 -48.22
C ALA A 165 7.45 -5.87 -49.29
N ALA A 166 6.69 -6.87 -49.76
CA ALA A 166 7.13 -7.84 -50.77
C ALA A 166 6.75 -7.45 -52.20
N ALA A 167 6.12 -6.29 -52.44
CA ALA A 167 5.83 -5.79 -53.78
C ALA A 167 7.13 -5.33 -54.48
N PRO A 168 7.53 -5.93 -55.62
CA PRO A 168 8.78 -5.57 -56.29
C PRO A 168 8.68 -4.16 -56.90
N LYS A 169 9.55 -3.25 -56.45
CA LYS A 169 9.85 -2.01 -57.18
C LYS A 169 10.55 -2.40 -58.47
N ASN A 170 9.83 -2.28 -59.58
CA ASN A 170 10.35 -2.52 -60.91
C ASN A 170 11.22 -1.32 -61.31
N ASP A 171 12.51 -1.35 -60.92
CA ASP A 171 13.54 -0.48 -61.50
C ASP A 171 13.78 -0.93 -62.94
N LYS A 172 13.48 -0.06 -63.91
CA LYS A 172 14.00 -0.20 -65.27
C LYS A 172 15.32 0.58 -65.36
N PRO A 173 16.41 -0.03 -65.86
CA PRO A 173 17.70 0.62 -66.01
C PRO A 173 17.73 1.50 -67.27
N ASP A 174 18.67 2.45 -67.25
CA ASP A 174 19.04 3.36 -68.33
C ASP A 174 19.10 2.72 -69.73
N ALA A 175 18.55 3.42 -70.74
CA ALA A 175 19.10 3.44 -72.11
C ALA A 175 18.44 4.51 -73.01
N GLN A 176 19.31 5.25 -73.72
CA GLN A 176 19.12 6.02 -74.97
C GLN A 176 18.73 7.51 -74.87
N ALA A 177 19.70 8.40 -75.10
CA ALA A 177 19.96 9.00 -76.43
C ALA A 177 21.31 9.75 -76.43
#